data_AF-A0A5C3MNW8-F1
#
_entry.id   AF-A0A5C3MNW8-F1
#
_cell.length_a   1.000
_cell.length_b   1.000
_cell.length_c   1.000
_cell.angle_alpha   90.00
_cell.angle_beta   90.00
_cell.angle_gamma   90.00
#
_symmetry.space_group_name_H-M   'P 1'
#
loop_
_entity.id
_entity.type
_entity.pdbx_description
1 polymer ?
#
loop_
_entity_poly.entity_id
_entity_poly.type
_entity_poly.pdbx_seq_one_letter_code
_entity_poly.pdbx_strand_id
1 'polypeptide(L)'
;MAHVDRSEVCATSPLVSVSLGNAAIFLIGGLTRDAEPTALLLRSGDVVIMSGPACRRAYHGVPRILEDTLPGHLDVQEEDDGEWRVYADYMRTSRINVNVRQVFPIGFNPNLLEVGKQGL
;
A
#
# COMPACT_ATOMS: atom_id res chain seq x y z
N MET A 1 7.34 -1.21 12.25
CA MET A 1 8.16 -2.44 12.13
C MET A 1 8.18 -2.86 10.66
N ALA A 2 9.33 -3.24 10.10
CA ALA A 2 9.42 -3.72 8.72
C ALA A 2 8.83 -5.13 8.57
N HIS A 3 8.13 -5.40 7.48
CA HIS A 3 7.50 -6.68 7.18
C HIS A 3 7.59 -7.03 5.69
N VAL A 4 7.12 -8.23 5.34
CA VAL A 4 6.99 -8.72 3.96
C VAL A 4 5.56 -9.21 3.77
N ASP A 5 4.96 -8.88 2.64
CA ASP A 5 3.63 -9.35 2.26
C ASP A 5 3.67 -10.81 1.79
N ARG A 6 3.05 -11.72 2.55
CA ARG A 6 3.10 -13.18 2.31
C ARG A 6 1.72 -13.84 2.24
N SER A 7 0.65 -13.06 2.17
CA SER A 7 -0.71 -13.59 2.29
C SER A 7 -1.29 -14.12 0.98
N GLU A 8 -0.71 -13.76 -0.17
CA GLU A 8 -1.25 -14.11 -1.48
C GLU A 8 -0.74 -15.48 -1.97
N VAL A 9 -1.63 -16.25 -2.61
CA VAL A 9 -1.28 -17.51 -3.27
C VAL A 9 -0.33 -17.26 -4.45
N CYS A 10 -0.57 -16.16 -5.19
CA CYS A 10 0.34 -15.69 -6.22
C CYS A 10 1.31 -14.62 -5.66
N ALA A 11 2.51 -15.06 -5.26
CA ALA A 11 3.54 -14.16 -4.72
C ALA A 11 4.29 -13.33 -5.78
N THR A 12 3.91 -13.41 -7.06
CA THR A 12 4.58 -12.71 -8.17
C THR A 12 3.72 -11.68 -8.87
N SER A 13 2.40 -11.69 -8.70
CA SER A 13 1.52 -10.62 -9.22
C SER A 13 1.94 -9.27 -8.63
N PRO A 14 1.75 -8.14 -9.32
CA PRO A 14 2.05 -6.84 -8.74
C PRO A 14 1.21 -6.53 -7.50
N LEU A 15 1.80 -5.83 -6.55
CA LEU A 15 1.11 -5.11 -5.48
C LEU A 15 1.18 -3.62 -5.79
N VAL A 16 0.04 -2.95 -5.76
CA VAL A 16 -0.06 -1.51 -5.99
C VAL A 16 -0.46 -0.82 -4.69
N SER A 17 0.29 0.19 -4.29
CA SER A 17 0.07 0.97 -3.06
C SER A 17 -0.08 2.43 -3.45
N VAL A 18 -1.21 3.05 -3.09
CA VAL A 18 -1.51 4.47 -3.31
C VAL A 18 -1.45 5.21 -1.98
N SER A 19 -0.71 6.32 -1.93
CA SER A 19 -0.58 7.17 -0.74
C SER A 19 -1.44 8.42 -0.89
N LEU A 20 -2.27 8.74 0.10
CA LEU A 20 -3.11 9.95 0.13
C LEU A 20 -2.97 10.67 1.47
N GLY A 21 -2.99 12.01 1.44
CA GLY A 21 -2.89 12.86 2.63
C GLY A 21 -1.45 13.25 2.95
N ASN A 22 -1.11 13.28 4.24
CA ASN A 22 0.24 13.63 4.68
C ASN A 22 1.30 12.69 4.06
N ALA A 23 2.44 13.27 3.73
CA ALA A 23 3.58 12.55 3.19
C ALA A 23 4.15 11.56 4.21
N ALA A 24 4.85 10.54 3.72
CA ALA A 24 5.51 9.56 4.58
C ALA A 24 6.86 9.13 4.02
N ILE A 25 7.73 8.71 4.94
CA ILE A 25 8.96 7.99 4.59
C ILE A 25 8.60 6.52 4.47
N PHE A 26 8.81 5.95 3.29
CA PHE A 26 8.71 4.53 3.01
C PHE A 26 10.12 3.95 2.88
N LEU A 27 10.41 2.89 3.61
CA LEU A 27 11.66 2.16 3.53
C LEU A 27 11.45 0.88 2.75
N ILE A 28 12.26 0.66 1.71
CA ILE A 28 12.33 -0.58 0.94
C ILE A 28 13.72 -1.20 1.07
N GLY A 29 13.78 -2.36 1.72
CA GLY A 29 15.00 -3.12 1.97
C GLY A 29 15.20 -4.29 1.01
N GLY A 30 16.00 -5.25 1.45
CA GLY A 30 16.30 -6.48 0.71
C GLY A 30 15.45 -7.67 1.14
N LEU A 31 15.90 -8.88 0.78
CA LEU A 31 15.27 -10.15 1.14
C LEU A 31 15.43 -10.53 2.62
N THR A 32 16.28 -9.80 3.34
CA THR A 32 16.62 -10.00 4.74
C THR A 32 16.43 -8.69 5.52
N ARG A 33 16.31 -8.78 6.86
CA ARG A 33 16.02 -7.61 7.72
C ARG A 33 17.22 -6.69 7.95
N ASP A 34 18.42 -7.21 7.76
CA ASP A 34 19.72 -6.57 7.93
C ASP A 34 20.19 -5.82 6.67
N ALA A 35 19.55 -6.08 5.52
CA ALA A 35 19.83 -5.32 4.30
C ALA A 35 19.45 -3.84 4.48
N GLU A 36 20.39 -2.95 4.17
CA GLU A 36 20.18 -1.50 4.27
C GLU A 36 19.02 -1.05 3.36
N PRO A 37 17.99 -0.38 3.92
CA PRO A 37 16.85 0.04 3.12
C PRO A 37 17.10 1.36 2.37
N THR A 38 16.50 1.48 1.20
CA THR A 38 16.36 2.76 0.50
C THR A 38 15.16 3.51 1.05
N ALA A 39 15.34 4.79 1.39
CA ALA A 39 14.26 5.66 1.82
C ALA A 39 13.63 6.39 0.62
N LEU A 40 12.31 6.31 0.52
CA LEU A 40 11.49 6.98 -0.48
C LEU A 40 10.51 7.92 0.24
N LEU A 41 10.40 9.16 -0.23
CA LEU A 41 9.36 10.08 0.21
C LEU A 41 8.10 9.84 -0.63
N LEU A 42 7.02 9.42 0.01
CA LEU A 42 5.71 9.26 -0.62
C LEU A 42 4.84 10.46 -0.25
N ARG A 43 4.50 11.29 -1.24
CA ARG A 43 3.54 12.39 -1.12
C ARG A 43 2.13 11.89 -1.42
N SER A 44 1.13 12.72 -1.17
CA SER A 44 -0.23 12.44 -1.63
C SER A 44 -0.26 12.29 -3.15
N GLY A 45 -0.92 11.24 -3.64
CA GLY A 45 -1.01 10.89 -5.05
C GLY A 45 0.10 9.97 -5.56
N ASP A 46 1.18 9.76 -4.80
CA ASP A 46 2.25 8.86 -5.22
C ASP A 46 1.78 7.39 -5.18
N VAL A 47 2.26 6.62 -6.16
CA VAL A 47 1.95 5.20 -6.33
C VAL A 47 3.23 4.37 -6.32
N VAL A 48 3.28 3.37 -5.43
CA VAL A 48 4.35 2.37 -5.39
C VAL A 48 3.83 1.07 -5.99
N ILE A 49 4.55 0.55 -6.99
CA ILE A 49 4.26 -0.76 -7.57
C ILE A 49 5.40 -1.71 -7.19
N MET A 50 5.09 -2.70 -6.37
CA MET A 50 6.02 -3.77 -6.00
C MET A 50 5.72 -4.98 -6.87
N SER A 51 6.60 -5.26 -7.84
CA SER A 51 6.42 -6.34 -8.81
C SER A 51 7.61 -7.29 -8.85
N GLY A 52 7.37 -8.50 -9.35
CA GLY A 52 8.41 -9.50 -9.50
C GLY A 52 8.87 -10.14 -8.17
N PRO A 53 9.72 -11.16 -8.26
CA PRO A 53 10.06 -12.02 -7.12
C PRO A 53 10.88 -11.32 -6.04
N ALA A 54 11.78 -10.40 -6.42
CA ALA A 54 12.64 -9.70 -5.46
C ALA A 54 11.83 -8.67 -4.66
N CYS A 55 11.19 -7.71 -5.34
CA CYS A 55 10.49 -6.62 -4.66
C CYS A 55 9.28 -7.10 -3.85
N ARG A 56 8.49 -8.08 -4.34
CA ARG A 56 7.35 -8.64 -3.57
C ARG A 56 7.78 -9.31 -2.26
N ARG A 57 9.05 -9.70 -2.14
CA ARG A 57 9.62 -10.35 -0.94
C ARG A 57 10.56 -9.44 -0.15
N ALA A 58 10.70 -8.19 -0.55
CA ALA A 58 11.54 -7.22 0.13
C ALA A 58 10.90 -6.77 1.45
N TYR A 59 11.72 -6.69 2.50
CA TYR A 59 11.29 -6.08 3.76
C TYR A 59 11.03 -4.60 3.55
N HIS A 60 9.87 -4.13 4.01
CA HIS A 60 9.50 -2.72 3.87
C HIS A 60 8.65 -2.24 5.03
N GLY A 61 8.54 -0.92 5.16
CA GLY A 61 7.72 -0.31 6.18
C GLY A 61 7.70 1.21 6.12
N VAL A 62 6.81 1.80 6.89
CA VAL A 62 6.66 3.26 7.00
C VAL A 62 7.10 3.67 8.41
N PRO A 63 8.35 4.09 8.62
CA PRO A 63 8.81 4.54 9.94
C PRO A 63 8.20 5.87 10.38
N ARG A 64 7.79 6.74 9.44
CA ARG A 64 7.36 8.10 9.77
C ARG A 64 6.33 8.66 8.78
N ILE A 65 5.28 9.26 9.33
CA ILE A 65 4.38 10.19 8.64
C ILE A 65 4.89 11.61 8.95
N LEU A 66 4.89 12.48 7.95
CA LEU A 66 5.33 13.86 8.06
C LEU A 66 4.09 14.75 8.24
N GLU A 67 3.96 15.33 9.43
CA GLU A 67 2.90 16.30 9.75
C GLU A 67 3.03 17.56 8.87
N ASP A 68 1.92 18.28 8.70
CA ASP A 68 1.86 19.55 7.96
C ASP A 68 2.32 19.45 6.48
N THR A 69 2.09 18.30 5.84
CA THR A 69 2.43 18.07 4.42
C THR A 69 1.23 17.75 3.53
N LEU A 70 0.00 17.93 4.04
CA LEU A 70 -1.22 17.79 3.27
C LEU A 70 -1.20 18.78 2.07
N PRO A 71 -1.40 18.31 0.82
CA PRO A 71 -1.54 19.22 -0.31
C PRO A 71 -2.78 20.09 -0.16
N GLY A 72 -2.67 21.37 -0.51
CA GLY A 72 -3.76 22.33 -0.37
C GLY A 72 -5.07 21.89 -1.03
N HIS A 73 -5.03 21.20 -2.18
CA HIS A 73 -6.22 20.72 -2.89
C HIS A 73 -6.98 19.59 -2.16
N LEU A 74 -6.45 19.04 -1.07
CA LEU A 74 -7.15 18.11 -0.18
C LEU A 74 -7.66 18.78 1.10
N ASP A 75 -7.33 20.05 1.31
CA ASP A 75 -7.88 20.87 2.38
C ASP A 75 -9.14 21.61 1.90
N VAL A 76 -9.87 22.22 2.83
CA VAL A 76 -11.08 23.02 2.57
C VAL A 76 -10.76 24.16 1.62
N GLN A 77 -11.50 24.23 0.52
CA GLN A 77 -11.45 25.33 -0.43
C GLN A 77 -12.53 26.36 -0.14
N GLU A 78 -12.33 27.60 -0.63
CA GLU A 78 -13.33 28.67 -0.50
C GLU A 78 -14.68 28.32 -1.17
N GLU A 79 -14.64 27.48 -2.20
CA GLU A 79 -15.80 27.08 -3.01
C GLU A 79 -16.53 25.84 -2.46
N ASP A 80 -16.03 25.21 -1.39
CA ASP A 80 -16.65 24.00 -0.84
C ASP A 80 -18.00 24.31 -0.19
N ASP A 81 -19.00 23.47 -0.45
CA ASP A 81 -20.35 23.54 0.15
C ASP A 81 -20.39 23.18 1.65
N GLY A 82 -19.23 22.90 2.23
CA GLY A 82 -19.04 22.56 3.64
C GLY A 82 -19.12 21.06 3.95
N GLU A 83 -19.57 20.21 3.04
CA GLU A 83 -19.60 18.75 3.25
C GLU A 83 -18.17 18.18 3.33
N TRP A 84 -17.22 18.78 2.59
CA TRP A 84 -15.82 18.34 2.55
C TRP A 84 -15.08 18.51 3.88
N ARG A 85 -15.53 19.42 4.74
CA ARG A 85 -14.78 19.85 5.95
C ARG A 85 -14.43 18.70 6.89
N VAL A 86 -15.34 17.75 7.10
CA VAL A 86 -15.08 16.60 7.97
C VAL A 86 -13.94 15.72 7.41
N TYR A 87 -13.85 15.59 6.09
CA TYR A 87 -12.77 14.84 5.45
C TYR A 87 -11.46 15.62 5.49
N ALA A 88 -11.49 16.94 5.23
CA ALA A 88 -10.31 17.78 5.33
C ALA A 88 -9.69 17.74 6.74
N ASP A 89 -10.52 17.86 7.79
CA ASP A 89 -10.08 17.77 9.18
C ASP A 89 -9.40 16.42 9.49
N TYR A 90 -9.96 15.32 8.98
CA TYR A 90 -9.32 14.00 9.09
C TYR A 90 -7.98 13.96 8.34
N MET A 91 -7.95 14.49 7.12
CA MET A 91 -6.78 14.44 6.23
C MET A 91 -5.61 15.27 6.75
N ARG A 92 -5.85 16.39 7.46
CA ARG A 92 -4.79 17.23 8.04
C ARG A 92 -3.87 16.49 9.00
N THR A 93 -4.37 15.45 9.67
CA THR A 93 -3.60 14.67 10.66
C THR A 93 -3.33 13.23 10.23
N SER A 94 -3.75 12.85 9.02
CA SER A 94 -3.76 11.45 8.59
C SER A 94 -2.98 11.23 7.30
N ARG A 95 -2.59 9.97 7.12
CA ARG A 95 -2.18 9.41 5.83
C ARG A 95 -3.01 8.16 5.58
N ILE A 96 -3.63 8.09 4.41
CA ILE A 96 -4.35 6.90 3.93
C ILE A 96 -3.42 6.15 2.98
N ASN A 97 -3.38 4.82 3.12
CA ASN A 97 -2.70 3.93 2.21
C ASN A 97 -3.69 2.90 1.66
N VAL A 98 -3.83 2.83 0.34
CA VAL A 98 -4.68 1.84 -0.32
C VAL A 98 -3.81 0.83 -1.03
N ASN A 99 -3.88 -0.44 -0.60
CA ASN A 99 -3.14 -1.54 -1.21
C ASN A 99 -4.09 -2.41 -2.04
N VAL A 100 -3.79 -2.59 -3.32
CA VAL A 100 -4.50 -3.48 -4.24
C VAL A 100 -3.59 -4.65 -4.61
N ARG A 101 -4.14 -5.86 -4.50
CA ARG A 101 -3.39 -7.12 -4.69
C ARG A 101 -4.23 -8.13 -5.43
N GLN A 102 -3.58 -8.91 -6.29
CA GLN A 102 -4.18 -10.09 -6.87
C GLN A 102 -3.82 -11.31 -6.00
N VAL A 103 -4.84 -11.93 -5.39
CA VAL A 103 -4.65 -13.07 -4.48
C VAL A 103 -4.45 -14.37 -5.26
N PHE A 104 -5.28 -14.61 -6.27
CA PHE A 104 -5.26 -15.83 -7.07
C PHE A 104 -4.65 -15.58 -8.46
N PRO A 105 -3.90 -16.55 -9.03
CA PRO A 105 -3.29 -16.39 -10.34
C PRO A 105 -4.35 -16.22 -11.45
N ILE A 106 -3.93 -15.66 -12.58
CA ILE A 106 -4.81 -15.55 -13.76
C ILE A 106 -5.24 -16.95 -14.19
N GLY A 107 -6.54 -17.12 -14.48
CA GLY A 107 -7.12 -18.42 -14.84
C GLY A 107 -7.46 -19.31 -13.64
N PHE A 108 -7.31 -18.81 -12.40
CA PHE A 108 -7.78 -19.53 -11.22
C PHE A 108 -9.29 -19.77 -11.29
N ASN A 109 -9.69 -21.04 -11.16
CA ASN A 109 -11.08 -21.46 -11.07
C ASN A 109 -11.33 -22.05 -9.67
N PRO A 110 -12.09 -21.37 -8.79
CA PRO A 110 -12.34 -21.85 -7.44
C PRO A 110 -13.09 -23.19 -7.41
N ASN A 111 -13.92 -23.49 -8.41
CA ASN A 111 -14.73 -24.70 -8.46
C ASN A 111 -13.92 -25.98 -8.74
N LEU A 112 -12.68 -25.84 -9.24
CA LEU A 112 -11.78 -26.99 -9.42
C LEU A 112 -11.11 -27.45 -8.12
N LEU A 113 -11.20 -26.66 -7.04
CA LEU A 113 -10.65 -27.01 -5.72
C LEU A 113 -11.56 -27.98 -4.94
N GLU A 114 -12.87 -27.99 -5.19
CA GLU A 114 -13.83 -28.83 -4.46
C GLU A 114 -13.82 -30.30 -4.91
N VAL A 115 -13.39 -30.57 -6.15
CA VAL A 115 -13.36 -31.93 -6.72
C VAL A 115 -12.29 -32.81 -6.07
N GLY A 116 -11.30 -32.23 -5.38
CA GLY A 116 -10.23 -32.95 -4.69
C GLY A 116 -10.54 -33.44 -3.27
N LYS A 117 -11.73 -33.15 -2.71
CA LYS A 117 -12.10 -33.52 -1.32
C LYS A 117 -13.07 -34.68 -1.18
N GLN A 118 -13.47 -35.36 -2.26
CA GLN A 118 -14.36 -36.54 -2.22
C GLN A 118 -13.64 -37.89 -2.41
N GLY A 119 -12.32 -37.95 -2.21
CA GLY A 119 -11.56 -39.19 -2.35
C GLY A 119 -10.51 -39.38 -1.26
N LEU A 120 -10.97 -39.62 -0.03
CA LEU A 120 -10.27 -40.36 1.04
C LEU A 120 -11.30 -41.10 1.89
#